data_AF-A0A5B9HY56-F1
#
_entry.id   AF-A0A5B9HY56-F1
#
_cell.length_a   1.000
_cell.length_b   1.000
_cell.length_c   1.000
_cell.angle_alpha   90.00
_cell.angle_beta   90.00
_cell.angle_gamma   90.00
#
_symmetry.space_group_name_H-M   'P 1'
#
loop_
_entity.id
_entity.type
_entity.pdbx_description
1 polymer ?
#
loop_
_entity_poly.entity_id
_entity_poly.type
_entity_poly.pdbx_seq_one_letter_code
_entity_poly.pdbx_strand_id
1 'polypeptide(L)'
;MSAFLNLIALISLITSIVFFVKGFKNKLKFKKAALFFCATWVLWFVSAMVDPEPTKVNGKRGTKAEDKQEAKQEAEEKVKQEEAKKQQGAEEKVKQEEAKKQQEAEEKVKQEEAKKQQEAEEKVRQEEAKKQQEVEEKVKQEEAKKQQEAEEKVKQEETKKQQELDEKAKEEETKKLQEAEQTKDIGLNEVQAQEKAEQLKMAQGQGARNKDVKLSQLGVQTIKDGIKYTTSVQDIHIEAKDSLTRIVAIMPVGTTKEQAKEVGESLARQVASFGTLGLYVDLHSPSKEYLGEYWENFSGDIGIFDSNEKQLARGYINKLNPTKIKW
;
A
#
# COMPACT_ATOMS: atom_id res chain seq x y z
N MET A 1 42.43 -20.54 32.39
CA MET A 1 41.88 -19.18 32.57
C MET A 1 41.69 -18.44 31.25
N SER A 2 42.68 -18.41 30.35
CA SER A 2 42.59 -17.70 29.05
C SER A 2 41.41 -18.16 28.15
N ALA A 3 41.19 -19.47 28.00
CA ALA A 3 40.08 -20.00 27.19
C ALA A 3 38.68 -19.65 27.74
N PHE A 4 38.53 -19.56 29.06
CA PHE A 4 37.26 -19.21 29.71
C PHE A 4 36.95 -17.71 29.56
N LEU A 5 37.98 -16.87 29.62
CA LEU A 5 37.86 -15.43 29.36
C LEU A 5 37.52 -15.15 27.88
N ASN A 6 38.12 -15.87 26.94
CA ASN A 6 37.80 -15.76 25.52
C ASN A 6 36.36 -16.22 25.20
N LEU A 7 35.86 -17.24 25.90
CA LEU A 7 34.48 -17.70 25.75
C LEU A 7 33.48 -16.67 26.28
N ILE A 8 33.76 -16.05 27.44
CA ILE A 8 32.92 -14.97 28.00
C ILE A 8 32.94 -13.76 27.05
N ALA A 9 34.10 -13.41 26.50
CA ALA A 9 34.21 -12.34 25.51
C ALA A 9 33.37 -12.62 24.26
N LEU A 10 33.42 -13.85 23.73
CA LEU A 10 32.63 -14.26 22.56
C LEU A 10 31.12 -14.22 22.83
N ILE A 11 30.68 -14.71 24.00
CA ILE A 11 29.26 -14.69 24.39
C ILE A 11 28.78 -13.24 24.58
N SER A 12 29.62 -12.38 25.16
CA SER A 12 29.31 -10.94 25.30
C SER A 12 29.21 -10.24 23.94
N LEU A 13 30.06 -10.60 22.97
CA LEU A 13 30.03 -10.07 21.62
C LEU A 13 28.74 -10.49 20.90
N ILE A 14 28.39 -11.77 20.94
CA ILE A 14 27.20 -12.31 20.27
C ILE A 14 25.91 -11.73 20.86
N THR A 15 25.84 -11.65 22.19
CA THR A 15 24.67 -11.04 22.86
C THR A 15 24.51 -9.56 22.54
N SER A 16 25.61 -8.82 22.37
CA SER A 16 25.56 -7.41 21.97
C SER A 16 25.00 -7.20 20.56
N ILE A 17 25.38 -8.08 19.61
CA ILE A 17 24.91 -8.03 18.21
C ILE A 17 23.41 -8.34 18.15
N VAL A 18 22.94 -9.33 18.90
CA VAL A 18 21.51 -9.69 18.95
C VAL A 18 20.67 -8.55 19.53
N PHE A 19 21.15 -7.91 20.60
CA PHE A 19 20.48 -6.74 21.19
C PHE A 19 20.47 -5.54 20.24
N PHE A 20 21.54 -5.36 19.46
CA PHE A 20 21.65 -4.29 18.47
C PHE A 20 20.66 -4.48 17.31
N VAL A 21 20.58 -5.69 16.74
CA VAL A 21 19.65 -6.01 15.64
C VAL A 21 18.18 -5.91 16.09
N LYS A 22 17.86 -6.36 17.32
CA LYS A 22 16.49 -6.26 17.86
C LYS A 22 16.14 -4.83 18.31
N GLY A 23 17.12 -4.04 18.73
CA GLY A 23 16.97 -2.62 19.11
C GLY A 23 16.76 -1.67 17.94
N PHE A 24 17.18 -2.04 16.73
CA PHE A 24 17.05 -1.22 15.52
C PHE A 24 15.58 -0.94 15.12
N LYS A 25 14.63 -1.75 15.59
CA LYS A 25 13.19 -1.57 15.34
C LYS A 25 12.54 -0.51 16.23
N ASN A 26 13.19 -0.05 17.30
CA ASN A 26 12.64 0.94 18.23
C ASN A 26 13.64 2.08 18.50
N LYS A 27 13.49 3.20 17.76
CA LYS A 27 14.43 4.34 17.73
C LYS A 27 14.71 4.99 19.09
N LEU A 28 13.83 4.84 20.08
CA LEU A 28 13.96 5.46 21.40
C LEU A 28 14.82 4.63 22.39
N LYS A 29 14.80 3.29 22.28
CA LYS A 29 15.57 2.40 23.17
C LYS A 29 17.00 2.18 22.66
N PHE A 30 17.21 2.29 21.35
CA PHE A 30 18.52 2.22 20.71
C PHE A 30 19.46 3.36 21.15
N LYS A 31 18.96 4.60 21.24
CA LYS A 31 19.79 5.75 21.67
C LYS A 31 20.32 5.61 23.10
N LYS A 32 19.51 5.06 24.02
CA LYS A 32 19.93 4.81 25.41
C LYS A 32 20.91 3.65 25.52
N ALA A 33 20.72 2.59 24.73
CA ALA A 33 21.62 1.44 24.71
C ALA A 33 22.99 1.77 24.07
N ALA A 34 23.00 2.53 22.97
CA ALA A 34 24.23 2.97 22.30
C ALA A 34 25.08 3.90 23.20
N LEU A 35 24.43 4.80 23.95
CA LEU A 35 25.12 5.71 24.87
C LEU A 35 25.77 4.96 26.04
N PHE A 36 25.12 3.90 26.55
CA PHE A 36 25.72 3.01 27.54
C PHE A 36 26.92 2.23 26.97
N PHE A 37 26.82 1.70 25.75
CA PHE A 37 27.91 0.97 25.10
C PHE A 37 29.15 1.83 24.86
N CYS A 38 28.98 3.07 24.37
CA CYS A 38 30.08 4.00 24.19
C CYS A 38 30.76 4.37 25.52
N ALA A 39 30.00 4.61 26.59
CA ALA A 39 30.55 4.93 27.90
C ALA A 39 31.40 3.77 28.47
N THR A 40 30.93 2.53 28.32
CA THR A 40 31.69 1.35 28.76
C THR A 40 32.94 1.09 27.93
N TRP A 41 32.91 1.37 26.63
CA TRP A 41 34.09 1.22 25.75
C TRP A 41 35.18 2.26 26.05
N VAL A 42 34.79 3.50 26.33
CA VAL A 42 35.74 4.57 26.70
C VAL A 42 36.43 4.24 28.03
N LEU A 43 35.70 3.74 29.02
CA LEU A 43 36.27 3.40 30.33
C LEU A 43 37.28 2.25 30.26
N TRP A 44 37.04 1.28 29.38
CA TRP A 44 37.98 0.18 29.12
C TRP A 44 39.27 0.67 28.43
N PHE A 45 39.15 1.61 27.49
CA PHE A 45 40.29 2.18 26.78
C PHE A 45 41.16 3.09 27.66
N VAL A 46 40.56 3.86 28.58
CA VAL A 46 41.28 4.70 29.55
C VAL A 46 42.05 3.84 30.56
N SER A 47 41.51 2.69 30.95
CA SER A 47 42.20 1.76 31.87
C SER A 47 43.41 1.07 31.23
N ALA A 48 43.46 1.00 29.89
CA ALA A 48 44.58 0.42 29.14
C ALA A 48 45.75 1.41 28.90
N MET A 49 45.59 2.70 29.23
CA MET A 49 46.64 3.73 29.09
C MET A 49 47.39 4.04 30.39
N VAL A 50 47.09 3.35 31.49
CA VAL A 50 47.87 3.46 32.73
C VAL A 50 48.96 2.39 32.71
N ASP A 51 50.10 2.72 32.11
CA ASP A 51 51.33 1.92 32.25
C ASP A 51 51.98 2.18 33.62
N PRO A 52 52.46 1.14 34.33
CA PRO A 52 53.15 1.29 35.60
C PRO A 52 54.62 1.72 35.40
N GLU A 53 55.03 2.83 36.00
CA GLU A 53 56.44 3.27 36.01
C GLU A 53 57.38 2.25 36.71
N PRO A 54 58.58 2.00 36.17
CA PRO A 54 59.63 1.27 36.88
C PRO A 54 60.50 2.21 37.74
N THR A 55 60.69 1.81 39.00
CA THR A 55 61.60 2.40 40.00
C THR A 55 63.05 2.51 39.52
N LYS A 56 63.69 3.68 39.69
CA LYS A 56 65.15 3.86 39.56
C LYS A 56 65.83 4.09 40.92
N VAL A 57 66.96 3.39 41.11
CA VAL A 57 67.83 3.43 42.29
C VAL A 57 68.96 4.46 42.08
N ASN A 58 69.39 5.00 43.21
CA ASN A 58 70.32 6.09 43.49
C ASN A 58 71.78 5.88 43.00
N GLY A 59 72.53 6.97 42.76
CA GLY A 59 74.00 6.93 42.61
C GLY A 59 74.63 8.20 42.04
N LYS A 60 75.46 8.90 42.83
CA LYS A 60 76.02 10.24 42.60
C LYS A 60 77.55 10.16 42.38
N ARG A 61 78.08 11.12 41.58
CA ARG A 61 79.36 11.87 41.76
C ARG A 61 80.56 11.49 40.84
N GLY A 62 81.13 12.47 40.11
CA GLY A 62 82.53 12.38 39.64
C GLY A 62 83.00 13.12 38.36
N THR A 63 82.76 14.42 38.26
CA THR A 63 83.31 15.44 37.31
C THR A 63 84.68 15.23 36.61
N LYS A 64 84.68 15.61 35.31
CA LYS A 64 85.70 16.41 34.57
C LYS A 64 86.76 15.68 33.72
N ALA A 65 86.30 14.77 32.85
CA ALA A 65 87.01 14.43 31.60
C ALA A 65 86.06 14.15 30.41
N GLU A 66 84.75 14.22 30.61
CA GLU A 66 83.72 13.71 29.66
C GLU A 66 83.25 14.73 28.60
N ASP A 67 83.44 16.03 28.80
CA ASP A 67 82.86 17.11 27.97
C ASP A 67 83.28 17.08 26.48
N LYS A 68 84.43 16.46 26.16
CA LYS A 68 84.93 16.37 24.78
C LYS A 68 84.58 15.05 24.08
N GLN A 69 84.21 14.03 24.84
CA GLN A 69 83.83 12.72 24.33
C GLN A 69 82.30 12.61 24.20
N GLU A 70 81.54 13.22 25.12
CA GLU A 70 80.08 13.35 25.04
C GLU A 70 79.66 14.18 23.83
N ALA A 71 80.32 15.31 23.54
CA ALA A 71 79.99 16.14 22.38
C ALA A 71 80.18 15.43 21.02
N LYS A 72 81.10 14.46 20.94
CA LYS A 72 81.34 13.68 19.72
C LYS A 72 80.35 12.51 19.59
N GLN A 73 79.96 11.90 20.70
CA GLN A 73 78.92 10.87 20.75
C GLN A 73 77.51 11.45 20.50
N GLU A 74 77.19 12.64 21.02
CA GLU A 74 75.92 13.32 20.76
C GLU A 74 75.76 13.68 19.27
N ALA A 75 76.84 14.07 18.60
CA ALA A 75 76.84 14.38 17.17
C ALA A 75 76.64 13.11 16.31
N GLU A 76 77.28 12.00 16.66
CA GLU A 76 77.09 10.71 15.98
C GLU A 76 75.70 10.11 16.22
N GLU A 77 75.14 10.30 17.43
CA GLU A 77 73.80 9.84 17.78
C GLU A 77 72.70 10.66 17.08
N LYS A 78 72.90 11.98 16.93
CA LYS A 78 72.00 12.84 16.14
C LYS A 78 71.98 12.45 14.66
N VAL A 79 73.13 12.12 14.06
CA VAL A 79 73.21 11.64 12.67
C VAL A 79 72.51 10.29 12.51
N LYS A 80 72.73 9.34 13.42
CA LYS A 80 72.01 8.04 13.40
C LYS A 80 70.52 8.18 13.63
N GLN A 81 70.06 9.10 14.50
CA GLN A 81 68.63 9.38 14.67
C GLN A 81 68.00 9.99 13.43
N GLU A 82 68.70 10.87 12.71
CA GLU A 82 68.17 11.49 11.50
C GLU A 82 68.08 10.49 10.35
N GLU A 83 69.05 9.59 10.23
CA GLU A 83 69.05 8.51 9.24
C GLU A 83 67.96 7.46 9.55
N ALA A 84 67.78 7.09 10.82
CA ALA A 84 66.70 6.22 11.27
C ALA A 84 65.31 6.84 11.03
N LYS A 85 65.15 8.16 11.24
CA LYS A 85 63.89 8.87 10.93
C LYS A 85 63.61 8.90 9.42
N LYS A 86 64.63 9.05 8.58
CA LYS A 86 64.46 8.98 7.12
C LYS A 86 64.06 7.59 6.64
N GLN A 87 64.64 6.54 7.21
CA GLN A 87 64.27 5.16 6.88
C GLN A 87 62.84 4.84 7.36
N GLN A 88 62.47 5.21 8.58
CA GLN A 88 61.11 5.02 9.10
C GLN A 88 60.07 5.79 8.27
N GLY A 89 60.34 7.03 7.88
CA GLY A 89 59.43 7.82 7.03
C GLY A 89 59.27 7.27 5.61
N ALA A 90 60.29 6.60 5.07
CA ALA A 90 60.20 5.91 3.78
C ALA A 90 59.37 4.62 3.89
N GLU A 91 59.60 3.83 4.95
CA GLU A 91 58.87 2.58 5.21
C GLU A 91 57.38 2.83 5.50
N GLU A 92 57.06 3.90 6.21
CA GLU A 92 55.68 4.32 6.51
C GLU A 92 54.93 4.75 5.24
N LYS A 93 55.61 5.45 4.32
CA LYS A 93 55.02 5.81 3.01
C LYS A 93 54.72 4.58 2.16
N VAL A 94 55.62 3.60 2.14
CA VAL A 94 55.40 2.34 1.39
C VAL A 94 54.21 1.57 2.00
N LYS A 95 54.13 1.47 3.34
CA LYS A 95 52.98 0.84 4.01
C LYS A 95 51.66 1.57 3.77
N GLN A 96 51.65 2.91 3.74
CA GLN A 96 50.45 3.67 3.41
C GLN A 96 49.99 3.44 1.97
N GLU A 97 50.92 3.39 1.01
CA GLU A 97 50.58 3.18 -0.39
C GLU A 97 50.05 1.75 -0.64
N GLU A 98 50.63 0.75 0.01
CA GLU A 98 50.18 -0.64 -0.06
C GLU A 98 48.80 -0.83 0.60
N ALA A 99 48.55 -0.20 1.76
CA ALA A 99 47.25 -0.20 2.40
C ALA A 99 46.18 0.48 1.54
N LYS A 100 46.53 1.57 0.85
CA LYS A 100 45.62 2.27 -0.07
C LYS A 100 45.27 1.42 -1.29
N LYS A 101 46.24 0.70 -1.86
CA LYS A 101 45.99 -0.27 -2.95
C LYS A 101 45.10 -1.43 -2.51
N GLN A 102 45.28 -1.96 -1.30
CA GLN A 102 44.41 -3.02 -0.78
C GLN A 102 42.98 -2.53 -0.56
N GLN A 103 42.79 -1.33 -0.01
CA GLN A 103 41.46 -0.74 0.16
C GLN A 103 40.75 -0.52 -1.19
N GLU A 104 41.46 -0.01 -2.20
CA GLU A 104 40.87 0.24 -3.52
C GLU A 104 40.51 -1.08 -4.25
N ALA A 105 41.29 -2.13 -4.05
CA ALA A 105 40.96 -3.48 -4.55
C ALA A 105 39.74 -4.07 -3.83
N GLU A 106 39.65 -3.95 -2.51
CA GLU A 106 38.51 -4.45 -1.72
C GLU A 106 37.21 -3.69 -2.06
N GLU A 107 37.29 -2.39 -2.30
CA GLU A 107 36.15 -1.57 -2.71
C GLU A 107 35.64 -1.96 -4.10
N LYS A 108 36.53 -2.24 -5.06
CA LYS A 108 36.16 -2.74 -6.39
C LYS A 108 35.46 -4.09 -6.33
N VAL A 109 35.94 -5.01 -5.50
CA VAL A 109 35.31 -6.33 -5.29
C VAL A 109 33.91 -6.15 -4.69
N LYS A 110 33.75 -5.29 -3.67
CA LYS A 110 32.43 -5.00 -3.07
C LYS A 110 31.46 -4.36 -4.06
N GLN A 111 31.93 -3.45 -4.92
CA GLN A 111 31.07 -2.84 -5.96
C GLN A 111 30.63 -3.86 -7.00
N GLU A 112 31.52 -4.77 -7.43
CA GLU A 112 31.19 -5.80 -8.40
C GLU A 112 30.19 -6.82 -7.82
N GLU A 113 30.38 -7.23 -6.56
CA GLU A 113 29.45 -8.12 -5.86
C GLU A 113 28.07 -7.48 -5.66
N ALA A 114 28.03 -6.19 -5.30
CA ALA A 114 26.78 -5.44 -5.17
C ALA A 114 26.03 -5.31 -6.52
N LYS A 115 26.75 -5.05 -7.62
CA LYS A 115 26.15 -5.04 -8.97
C LYS A 115 25.56 -6.41 -9.33
N LYS A 116 26.29 -7.49 -9.03
CA LYS A 116 25.85 -8.85 -9.34
C LYS A 116 24.61 -9.26 -8.55
N GLN A 117 24.50 -8.82 -7.29
CA GLN A 117 23.30 -9.00 -6.48
C GLN A 117 22.10 -8.21 -7.03
N GLN A 118 22.31 -6.93 -7.39
CA GLN A 118 21.25 -6.11 -7.98
C GLN A 118 20.72 -6.69 -9.30
N GLU A 119 21.61 -7.16 -10.17
CA GLU A 119 21.23 -7.75 -11.46
C GLU A 119 20.46 -9.08 -11.28
N ALA A 120 20.81 -9.87 -10.26
CA ALA A 120 20.07 -11.07 -9.91
C ALA A 120 18.68 -10.76 -9.35
N GLU A 121 18.57 -9.77 -8.45
CA GLU A 121 17.29 -9.34 -7.87
C GLU A 121 16.35 -8.75 -8.94
N GLU A 122 16.90 -7.99 -9.90
CA GLU A 122 16.13 -7.46 -11.02
C GLU A 122 15.58 -8.57 -11.93
N LYS A 123 16.38 -9.61 -12.22
CA LYS A 123 15.91 -10.76 -13.00
C LYS A 123 14.78 -11.53 -12.30
N VAL A 124 14.89 -11.76 -10.99
CA VAL A 124 13.82 -12.41 -10.22
C VAL A 124 12.54 -11.56 -10.26
N ARG A 125 12.67 -10.24 -10.08
CA ARG A 125 11.53 -9.31 -10.10
C ARG A 125 10.85 -9.25 -11.47
N GLN A 126 11.61 -9.29 -12.57
CA GLN A 126 11.06 -9.36 -13.92
C GLN A 126 10.34 -10.68 -14.20
N GLU A 127 10.87 -11.81 -13.72
CA GLU A 127 10.23 -13.12 -13.90
C GLU A 127 8.93 -13.23 -13.10
N GLU A 128 8.92 -12.70 -11.86
CA GLU A 128 7.71 -12.66 -11.02
C GLU A 128 6.63 -11.77 -11.63
N ALA A 129 7.00 -10.60 -12.16
CA ALA A 129 6.07 -9.71 -12.86
C ALA A 129 5.45 -10.38 -14.10
N LYS A 130 6.24 -11.13 -14.89
CA LYS A 130 5.72 -11.90 -16.02
C LYS A 130 4.74 -13.00 -15.59
N LYS A 131 5.04 -13.74 -14.52
CA LYS A 131 4.12 -14.75 -13.99
C LYS A 131 2.81 -14.14 -13.49
N GLN A 132 2.86 -12.99 -12.82
CA GLN A 132 1.66 -12.28 -12.37
C GLN A 132 0.80 -11.82 -13.56
N GLN A 133 1.41 -11.27 -14.62
CA GLN A 133 0.69 -10.89 -15.83
C GLN A 133 0.02 -12.09 -16.52
N GLU A 134 0.73 -13.23 -16.64
CA GLU A 134 0.16 -14.42 -17.28
C GLU A 134 -1.03 -15.00 -16.48
N VAL A 135 -0.97 -14.94 -15.15
CA VAL A 135 -2.09 -15.36 -14.29
C VAL A 135 -3.27 -14.39 -14.43
N GLU A 136 -3.03 -13.08 -14.44
CA GLU A 136 -4.10 -12.09 -14.61
C GLU A 136 -4.78 -12.20 -15.98
N GLU A 137 -4.02 -12.48 -17.04
CA GLU A 137 -4.57 -12.68 -18.39
C GLU A 137 -5.41 -13.96 -18.48
N LYS A 138 -4.97 -15.05 -17.85
CA LYS A 138 -5.76 -16.30 -17.73
C LYS A 138 -7.06 -16.11 -16.97
N VAL A 139 -7.03 -15.36 -15.86
CA VAL A 139 -8.23 -15.06 -15.07
C VAL A 139 -9.21 -14.22 -15.88
N LYS A 140 -8.74 -13.18 -16.59
CA LYS A 140 -9.60 -12.36 -17.47
C LYS A 140 -10.22 -13.17 -18.61
N GLN A 141 -9.47 -14.08 -19.22
CA GLN A 141 -10.03 -14.97 -20.24
C GLN A 141 -11.10 -15.91 -19.68
N GLU A 142 -10.87 -16.50 -18.50
CA GLU A 142 -11.86 -17.40 -17.89
C GLU A 142 -13.14 -16.65 -17.48
N GLU A 143 -13.00 -15.43 -16.95
CA GLU A 143 -14.13 -14.58 -16.57
C GLU A 143 -14.94 -14.14 -17.78
N ALA A 144 -14.28 -13.73 -18.87
CA ALA A 144 -14.95 -13.40 -20.14
C ALA A 144 -15.72 -14.60 -20.71
N LYS A 145 -15.14 -15.81 -20.62
CA LYS A 145 -15.79 -17.05 -21.08
C LYS A 145 -17.03 -17.39 -20.23
N LYS A 146 -16.95 -17.22 -18.91
CA LYS A 146 -18.10 -17.39 -18.00
C LYS A 146 -19.21 -16.37 -18.25
N GLN A 147 -18.86 -15.12 -18.54
CA GLN A 147 -19.84 -14.08 -18.88
C GLN A 147 -20.56 -14.40 -20.20
N GLN A 148 -19.84 -14.82 -21.24
CA GLN A 148 -20.46 -15.24 -22.50
C GLN A 148 -21.39 -16.45 -22.32
N GLU A 149 -20.98 -17.45 -21.56
CA GLU A 149 -21.80 -18.65 -21.30
C GLU A 149 -23.06 -18.32 -20.48
N ALA A 150 -22.98 -17.35 -19.55
CA ALA A 150 -24.12 -16.84 -18.81
C ALA A 150 -25.09 -16.06 -19.71
N GLU A 151 -24.57 -15.19 -20.59
CA GLU A 151 -25.38 -14.41 -21.53
C GLU A 151 -26.11 -15.32 -22.54
N GLU A 152 -25.45 -16.38 -23.01
CA GLU A 152 -26.05 -17.35 -23.91
C GLU A 152 -27.17 -18.15 -23.24
N LYS A 153 -26.99 -18.53 -21.95
CA LYS A 153 -28.05 -19.18 -21.16
C LYS A 153 -29.26 -18.26 -20.95
N VAL A 154 -29.03 -16.97 -20.67
CA VAL A 154 -30.11 -15.97 -20.53
C VAL A 154 -30.85 -15.80 -21.85
N LYS A 155 -30.16 -15.68 -22.99
CA LYS A 155 -30.79 -15.61 -24.33
C LYS A 155 -31.60 -16.86 -24.67
N GLN A 156 -31.12 -18.05 -24.32
CA GLN A 156 -31.87 -19.29 -24.53
C GLN A 156 -33.12 -19.37 -23.64
N GLU A 157 -33.02 -18.96 -22.37
CA GLU A 157 -34.17 -18.93 -21.46
C GLU A 157 -35.22 -17.89 -21.89
N GLU A 158 -34.77 -16.72 -22.35
CA GLU A 158 -35.63 -15.66 -22.89
C GLU A 158 -36.32 -16.11 -24.17
N THR A 159 -35.61 -16.79 -25.08
CA THR A 159 -36.19 -17.37 -26.31
C THR A 159 -37.25 -18.43 -25.97
N LYS A 160 -36.99 -19.29 -24.98
CA LYS A 160 -37.97 -20.28 -24.51
C LYS A 160 -39.20 -19.63 -23.89
N LYS A 161 -39.03 -18.60 -23.06
CA LYS A 161 -40.15 -17.84 -22.49
C LYS A 161 -40.95 -17.11 -23.56
N GLN A 162 -40.29 -16.55 -24.57
CA GLN A 162 -40.96 -15.91 -25.70
C GLN A 162 -41.76 -16.92 -26.53
N GLN A 163 -41.23 -18.12 -26.75
CA GLN A 163 -41.95 -19.21 -27.42
C GLN A 163 -43.15 -19.71 -26.60
N GLU A 164 -43.00 -19.90 -25.28
CA GLU A 164 -44.14 -20.26 -24.40
C GLU A 164 -45.21 -19.16 -24.36
N LEU A 165 -44.82 -17.88 -24.40
CA LEU A 165 -45.74 -16.76 -24.47
C LEU A 165 -46.46 -16.69 -25.81
N ASP A 166 -45.76 -16.91 -26.93
CA ASP A 166 -46.37 -16.96 -28.26
C ASP A 166 -47.31 -18.17 -28.42
N GLU A 167 -46.97 -19.31 -27.81
CA GLU A 167 -47.81 -20.51 -27.83
C GLU A 167 -49.07 -20.32 -26.98
N LYS A 168 -48.94 -19.72 -25.77
CA LYS A 168 -50.08 -19.29 -24.97
C LYS A 168 -50.92 -18.23 -25.66
N ALA A 169 -50.30 -17.27 -26.35
CA ALA A 169 -51.01 -16.23 -27.08
C ALA A 169 -51.82 -16.82 -28.25
N LYS A 170 -51.26 -17.80 -28.97
CA LYS A 170 -52.01 -18.54 -30.01
C LYS A 170 -53.13 -19.39 -29.41
N GLU A 171 -52.92 -20.02 -28.26
CA GLU A 171 -53.96 -20.80 -27.60
C GLU A 171 -55.10 -19.90 -27.07
N GLU A 172 -54.76 -18.71 -26.55
CA GLU A 172 -55.71 -17.68 -26.13
C GLU A 172 -56.42 -17.01 -27.33
N GLU A 173 -55.73 -16.80 -28.46
CA GLU A 173 -56.31 -16.31 -29.72
C GLU A 173 -57.27 -17.35 -30.32
N THR A 174 -56.94 -18.64 -30.24
CA THR A 174 -57.82 -19.73 -30.67
C THR A 174 -59.06 -19.85 -29.77
N LYS A 175 -58.90 -19.64 -28.45
CA LYS A 175 -60.03 -19.52 -27.51
C LYS A 175 -60.89 -18.28 -27.77
N LYS A 176 -60.26 -17.12 -28.05
CA LYS A 176 -60.97 -15.87 -28.40
C LYS A 176 -61.67 -15.96 -29.74
N LEU A 177 -61.15 -16.71 -30.72
CA LEU A 177 -61.83 -16.99 -31.98
C LEU A 177 -63.04 -17.91 -31.78
N GLN A 178 -62.95 -18.89 -30.87
CA GLN A 178 -64.10 -19.74 -30.48
C GLN A 178 -65.14 -18.97 -29.64
N GLU A 179 -64.73 -18.07 -28.74
CA GLU A 179 -65.64 -17.16 -28.02
C GLU A 179 -66.24 -16.10 -28.95
N ALA A 180 -65.50 -15.58 -29.93
CA ALA A 180 -65.99 -14.63 -30.93
C ALA A 180 -66.98 -15.24 -31.94
N GLU A 181 -66.92 -16.56 -32.18
CA GLU A 181 -67.99 -17.28 -32.90
C GLU A 181 -69.28 -17.40 -32.08
N GLN A 182 -69.19 -17.35 -30.74
CA GLN A 182 -70.35 -17.36 -29.84
C GLN A 182 -70.88 -15.98 -29.47
N THR A 183 -70.10 -14.91 -29.65
CA THR A 183 -70.53 -13.53 -29.40
C THR A 183 -70.47 -12.69 -30.68
N LYS A 184 -71.23 -13.08 -31.70
CA LYS A 184 -71.74 -12.15 -32.72
C LYS A 184 -73.04 -11.51 -32.23
N ASP A 185 -72.94 -10.77 -31.13
CA ASP A 185 -73.81 -9.61 -30.95
C ASP A 185 -73.13 -8.62 -29.99
N ILE A 186 -73.21 -7.34 -30.34
CA ILE A 186 -72.82 -6.18 -29.53
C ILE A 186 -71.31 -5.92 -29.45
N GLY A 187 -70.83 -5.12 -30.41
CA GLY A 187 -69.49 -4.54 -30.39
C GLY A 187 -69.35 -3.42 -29.36
N LEU A 188 -68.33 -3.51 -28.52
CA LEU A 188 -67.68 -2.38 -27.85
C LEU A 188 -66.40 -2.87 -27.15
N ASN A 189 -65.23 -2.90 -27.80
CA ASN A 189 -63.97 -2.94 -27.02
C ASN A 189 -62.62 -2.60 -27.69
N GLU A 190 -62.57 -1.91 -28.82
CA GLU A 190 -61.27 -1.45 -29.35
C GLU A 190 -60.66 -0.29 -28.55
N VAL A 191 -61.50 0.54 -27.92
CA VAL A 191 -61.04 1.73 -27.18
C VAL A 191 -60.34 1.36 -25.86
N GLN A 192 -60.84 0.36 -25.11
CA GLN A 192 -60.22 -0.03 -23.84
C GLN A 192 -58.92 -0.83 -24.03
N ALA A 193 -58.79 -1.56 -25.15
CA ALA A 193 -57.55 -2.26 -25.50
C ALA A 193 -56.44 -1.28 -25.89
N GLN A 194 -56.78 -0.21 -26.63
CA GLN A 194 -55.86 0.87 -26.94
C GLN A 194 -55.46 1.68 -25.70
N GLU A 195 -56.40 2.01 -24.82
CA GLU A 195 -56.13 2.77 -23.59
C GLU A 195 -55.24 1.98 -22.61
N LYS A 196 -55.41 0.66 -22.55
CA LYS A 196 -54.56 -0.23 -21.72
C LYS A 196 -53.17 -0.44 -22.33
N ALA A 197 -53.05 -0.49 -23.65
CA ALA A 197 -51.76 -0.53 -24.34
C ALA A 197 -51.02 0.82 -24.27
N GLU A 198 -51.75 1.93 -24.27
CA GLU A 198 -51.21 3.27 -24.10
C GLU A 198 -50.80 3.53 -22.64
N GLN A 199 -51.54 3.01 -21.65
CA GLN A 199 -51.10 2.94 -20.25
C GLN A 199 -49.85 2.08 -20.06
N LEU A 200 -49.71 0.96 -20.78
CA LEU A 200 -48.49 0.13 -20.72
C LEU A 200 -47.28 0.82 -21.37
N LYS A 201 -47.49 1.53 -22.48
CA LYS A 201 -46.46 2.38 -23.11
C LYS A 201 -46.10 3.59 -22.24
N MET A 202 -47.08 4.19 -21.55
CA MET A 202 -46.82 5.22 -20.54
C MET A 202 -46.09 4.66 -19.32
N ALA A 203 -46.35 3.41 -18.91
CA ALA A 203 -45.61 2.77 -17.82
C ALA A 203 -44.15 2.44 -18.20
N GLN A 204 -43.87 2.08 -19.45
CA GLN A 204 -42.51 1.92 -19.98
C GLN A 204 -41.82 3.28 -20.27
N GLY A 205 -42.58 4.36 -20.42
CA GLY A 205 -42.10 5.75 -20.52
C GLY A 205 -42.10 6.52 -19.20
N GLN A 206 -42.53 5.89 -18.10
CA GLN A 206 -42.59 6.45 -16.74
C GLN A 206 -41.36 6.08 -15.89
N GLY A 207 -40.23 5.76 -16.52
CA GLY A 207 -38.90 5.97 -15.94
C GLY A 207 -38.59 7.45 -15.66
N ALA A 208 -39.54 8.36 -15.90
CA ALA A 208 -39.45 9.76 -15.54
C ALA A 208 -39.65 9.98 -14.03
N ARG A 209 -38.53 10.13 -13.31
CA ARG A 209 -38.41 11.01 -12.14
C ARG A 209 -39.18 10.58 -10.88
N ASN A 210 -39.10 9.32 -10.46
CA ASN A 210 -39.37 9.03 -9.05
C ASN A 210 -38.22 9.67 -8.24
N LYS A 211 -38.48 10.79 -7.56
CA LYS A 211 -37.45 11.56 -6.84
C LYS A 211 -37.09 10.98 -5.46
N ASP A 212 -37.63 9.81 -5.13
CA ASP A 212 -37.45 9.14 -3.84
C ASP A 212 -36.81 7.74 -3.99
N VAL A 213 -35.86 7.60 -4.91
CA VAL A 213 -35.21 6.30 -5.16
C VAL A 213 -34.20 5.99 -4.07
N LYS A 214 -34.55 5.07 -3.18
CA LYS A 214 -33.68 4.58 -2.11
C LYS A 214 -32.60 3.65 -2.65
N LEU A 215 -31.55 3.45 -1.85
CA LEU A 215 -30.52 2.46 -2.14
C LEU A 215 -31.11 1.04 -2.12
N SER A 216 -30.70 0.21 -3.08
CA SER A 216 -31.03 -1.22 -3.09
C SER A 216 -29.99 -2.01 -2.30
N GLN A 217 -30.40 -3.13 -1.70
CA GLN A 217 -29.47 -4.03 -1.01
C GLN A 217 -28.41 -4.58 -1.96
N LEU A 218 -28.83 -4.93 -3.19
CA LEU A 218 -27.93 -5.38 -4.25
C LEU A 218 -26.90 -4.31 -4.60
N GLY A 219 -27.34 -3.07 -4.82
CA GLY A 219 -26.47 -1.94 -5.13
C GLY A 219 -25.45 -1.65 -4.04
N VAL A 220 -25.89 -1.62 -2.78
CA VAL A 220 -24.99 -1.45 -1.62
C VAL A 220 -23.95 -2.57 -1.56
N GLN A 221 -24.34 -3.81 -1.81
CA GLN A 221 -23.41 -4.94 -1.82
C GLN A 221 -22.40 -4.83 -2.97
N THR A 222 -22.86 -4.51 -4.18
CA THR A 222 -21.99 -4.27 -5.34
C THR A 222 -20.93 -3.21 -5.07
N ILE A 223 -21.31 -2.11 -4.39
CA ILE A 223 -20.37 -1.05 -4.01
C ILE A 223 -19.34 -1.57 -3.01
N LYS A 224 -19.79 -2.27 -1.96
CA LYS A 224 -18.91 -2.84 -0.92
C LYS A 224 -17.91 -3.85 -1.49
N ASP A 225 -18.31 -4.61 -2.51
CA ASP A 225 -17.43 -5.58 -3.16
C ASP A 225 -16.46 -4.86 -4.10
N GLY A 226 -16.95 -4.00 -5.00
CA GLY A 226 -16.11 -3.30 -6.00
C GLY A 226 -15.03 -2.40 -5.39
N ILE A 227 -15.34 -1.69 -4.31
CA ILE A 227 -14.39 -0.81 -3.62
C ILE A 227 -13.27 -1.58 -2.90
N LYS A 228 -13.54 -2.79 -2.39
CA LYS A 228 -12.52 -3.65 -1.76
C LYS A 228 -11.47 -4.12 -2.75
N TYR A 229 -11.84 -4.26 -4.03
CA TYR A 229 -10.91 -4.61 -5.10
C TYR A 229 -10.13 -3.40 -5.65
N THR A 230 -10.73 -2.20 -5.61
CA THR A 230 -10.16 -1.01 -6.27
C THR A 230 -9.43 -0.07 -5.32
N THR A 231 -9.63 -0.19 -4.02
CA THR A 231 -9.00 0.66 -3.00
C THR A 231 -8.69 -0.11 -1.73
N SER A 232 -7.71 0.37 -0.96
CA SER A 232 -7.30 -0.22 0.31
C SER A 232 -8.26 0.12 1.45
N VAL A 233 -9.57 -0.10 1.27
CA VAL A 233 -10.58 0.10 2.32
C VAL A 233 -10.80 -1.22 3.06
N GLN A 234 -10.77 -1.19 4.40
CA GLN A 234 -10.96 -2.39 5.22
C GLN A 234 -12.43 -2.71 5.44
N ASP A 235 -13.24 -1.69 5.73
CA ASP A 235 -14.66 -1.86 5.96
C ASP A 235 -15.46 -0.63 5.52
N ILE A 236 -16.70 -0.87 5.10
CA ILE A 236 -17.61 0.15 4.61
C ILE A 236 -19.03 -0.10 5.10
N HIS A 237 -19.62 0.97 5.60
CA HIS A 237 -21.02 1.05 5.92
C HIS A 237 -21.68 2.12 5.04
N ILE A 238 -22.81 1.77 4.43
CA ILE A 238 -23.63 2.68 3.64
C ILE A 238 -25.05 2.51 4.13
N GLU A 239 -25.68 3.61 4.53
CA GLU A 239 -27.08 3.68 4.91
C GLU A 239 -27.76 4.86 4.23
N ALA A 240 -28.99 4.69 3.78
CA ALA A 240 -29.84 5.78 3.32
C ALA A 240 -31.11 5.80 4.16
N LYS A 241 -31.34 6.93 4.84
CA LYS A 241 -32.52 7.15 5.67
C LYS A 241 -33.11 8.51 5.38
N ASP A 242 -34.43 8.55 5.19
CA ASP A 242 -35.20 9.74 4.83
C ASP A 242 -34.66 10.38 3.54
N SER A 243 -33.87 11.44 3.64
CA SER A 243 -33.19 12.11 2.52
C SER A 243 -31.68 12.29 2.76
N LEU A 244 -31.10 11.51 3.67
CA LEU A 244 -29.68 11.52 3.98
C LEU A 244 -29.08 10.14 3.72
N THR A 245 -27.99 10.13 2.95
CA THR A 245 -27.17 8.95 2.72
C THR A 245 -25.86 9.11 3.45
N ARG A 246 -25.60 8.22 4.40
CA ARG A 246 -24.36 8.19 5.15
C ARG A 246 -23.45 7.10 4.59
N ILE A 247 -22.21 7.48 4.34
CA ILE A 247 -21.13 6.59 3.93
C ILE A 247 -20.06 6.66 5.00
N VAL A 248 -19.70 5.52 5.58
CA VAL A 248 -18.58 5.39 6.50
C VAL A 248 -17.58 4.39 5.92
N ALA A 249 -16.32 4.77 5.83
CA ALA A 249 -15.24 3.90 5.36
C ALA A 249 -14.08 3.88 6.36
N ILE A 250 -13.52 2.69 6.58
CA ILE A 250 -12.38 2.43 7.46
C ILE A 250 -11.13 2.14 6.64
N MET A 251 -10.09 2.94 6.84
CA MET A 251 -8.83 2.91 6.12
C MET A 251 -7.68 2.37 7.01
N PRO A 252 -6.61 1.82 6.41
CA PRO A 252 -5.37 1.50 7.10
C PRO A 252 -4.76 2.66 7.89
N VAL A 253 -4.16 2.30 9.03
CA VAL A 253 -3.36 3.25 9.80
C VAL A 253 -2.23 3.77 8.92
N GLY A 254 -2.08 5.09 8.86
CA GLY A 254 -1.08 5.75 8.01
C GLY A 254 -1.62 6.31 6.69
N THR A 255 -2.89 6.06 6.36
CA THR A 255 -3.56 6.72 5.23
C THR A 255 -3.57 8.24 5.41
N THR A 256 -3.24 8.98 4.35
CA THR A 256 -3.21 10.44 4.38
C THR A 256 -4.61 11.05 4.26
N LYS A 257 -4.74 12.33 4.63
CA LYS A 257 -6.00 13.06 4.48
C LYS A 257 -6.43 13.14 3.01
N GLU A 258 -5.49 13.32 2.10
CA GLU A 258 -5.72 13.44 0.66
C GLU A 258 -6.22 12.12 0.08
N GLN A 259 -5.58 11.01 0.43
CA GLN A 259 -6.04 9.66 0.07
C GLN A 259 -7.45 9.38 0.61
N ALA A 260 -7.73 9.78 1.85
CA ALA A 260 -9.06 9.63 2.44
C ALA A 260 -10.13 10.42 1.66
N LYS A 261 -9.81 11.63 1.19
CA LYS A 261 -10.71 12.42 0.34
C LYS A 261 -10.95 11.74 -1.01
N GLU A 262 -9.90 11.26 -1.67
CA GLU A 262 -10.02 10.55 -2.95
C GLU A 262 -10.92 9.31 -2.83
N VAL A 263 -10.77 8.54 -1.75
CA VAL A 263 -11.63 7.38 -1.47
C VAL A 263 -13.09 7.81 -1.31
N GLY A 264 -13.37 8.89 -0.57
CA GLY A 264 -14.76 9.32 -0.41
C GLY A 264 -15.36 9.95 -1.68
N GLU A 265 -14.57 10.60 -2.54
CA GLU A 265 -15.02 11.01 -3.90
C GLU A 265 -15.39 9.77 -4.74
N SER A 266 -14.56 8.72 -4.70
CA SER A 266 -14.83 7.46 -5.40
C SER A 266 -16.11 6.79 -4.87
N LEU A 267 -16.25 6.69 -3.54
CA LEU A 267 -17.43 6.11 -2.89
C LEU A 267 -18.71 6.86 -3.25
N ALA A 268 -18.68 8.20 -3.25
CA ALA A 268 -19.86 9.00 -3.62
C ALA A 268 -20.32 8.70 -5.05
N ARG A 269 -19.39 8.53 -5.98
CA ARG A 269 -19.68 8.20 -7.38
C ARG A 269 -20.19 6.77 -7.51
N GLN A 270 -19.58 5.81 -6.83
CA GLN A 270 -20.05 4.42 -6.84
C GLN A 270 -21.47 4.30 -6.26
N VAL A 271 -21.79 5.06 -5.21
CA VAL A 271 -23.16 5.16 -4.68
C VAL A 271 -24.12 5.70 -5.73
N ALA A 272 -23.75 6.74 -6.47
CA ALA A 272 -24.62 7.27 -7.53
C ALA A 272 -24.78 6.33 -8.73
N SER A 273 -23.73 5.58 -9.09
CA SER A 273 -23.75 4.64 -10.23
C SER A 273 -24.48 3.35 -9.92
N PHE A 274 -24.24 2.76 -8.75
CA PHE A 274 -24.65 1.40 -8.42
C PHE A 274 -25.65 1.33 -7.28
N GLY A 275 -25.85 2.40 -6.52
CA GLY A 275 -26.68 2.40 -5.33
C GLY A 275 -28.14 2.00 -5.61
N THR A 276 -28.62 2.22 -6.82
CA THR A 276 -29.99 1.90 -7.25
C THR A 276 -30.07 0.68 -8.16
N LEU A 277 -28.97 -0.09 -8.29
CA LEU A 277 -28.90 -1.27 -9.15
C LEU A 277 -30.03 -2.26 -8.81
N GLY A 278 -30.70 -2.77 -9.84
CA GLY A 278 -31.82 -3.70 -9.70
C GLY A 278 -33.18 -3.04 -9.41
N LEU A 279 -33.25 -1.70 -9.29
CA LEU A 279 -34.53 -0.98 -9.13
C LEU A 279 -35.13 -0.50 -10.47
N TYR A 280 -34.53 -0.86 -11.61
CA TYR A 280 -34.99 -0.45 -12.95
C TYR A 280 -35.22 1.06 -13.09
N VAL A 281 -34.33 1.85 -12.48
CA VAL A 281 -34.30 3.31 -12.62
C VAL A 281 -33.12 3.69 -13.51
N ASP A 282 -33.35 4.63 -14.42
CA ASP A 282 -32.31 5.22 -15.24
C ASP A 282 -31.93 6.58 -14.64
N LEU A 283 -30.80 6.63 -13.94
CA LEU A 283 -30.26 7.84 -13.33
C LEU A 283 -29.02 8.28 -14.11
N HIS A 284 -28.86 9.58 -14.34
CA HIS A 284 -27.66 10.10 -14.98
C HIS A 284 -26.43 9.76 -14.15
N SER A 285 -25.53 9.02 -14.80
CA SER A 285 -24.28 8.55 -14.20
C SER A 285 -23.36 9.72 -13.81
N PRO A 286 -22.53 9.55 -12.76
CA PRO A 286 -21.53 10.54 -12.38
C PRO A 286 -20.52 10.82 -13.50
N SER A 287 -20.00 12.04 -13.53
CA SER A 287 -18.93 12.50 -14.41
C SER A 287 -17.91 13.33 -13.63
N LYS A 288 -16.76 13.69 -14.20
CA LYS A 288 -15.70 14.41 -13.46
C LYS A 288 -16.20 15.63 -12.66
N GLU A 289 -17.21 16.34 -13.16
CA GLU A 289 -17.74 17.58 -12.55
C GLU A 289 -19.11 17.41 -11.88
N TYR A 290 -19.65 16.18 -11.87
CA TYR A 290 -20.99 15.87 -11.40
C TYR A 290 -21.02 14.55 -10.63
N LEU A 291 -21.57 14.54 -9.43
CA LEU A 291 -21.56 13.34 -8.59
C LEU A 291 -22.65 12.32 -8.97
N GLY A 292 -23.56 12.66 -9.89
CA GLY A 292 -24.62 11.78 -10.37
C GLY A 292 -26.00 12.17 -9.82
N GLU A 293 -27.05 11.79 -10.56
CA GLU A 293 -28.45 12.22 -10.31
C GLU A 293 -29.01 11.72 -9.00
N TYR A 294 -28.49 10.61 -8.48
CA TYR A 294 -28.81 10.12 -7.15
C TYR A 294 -28.72 11.22 -6.07
N TRP A 295 -27.66 12.03 -6.13
CA TRP A 295 -27.40 13.07 -5.14
C TRP A 295 -28.27 14.31 -5.29
N GLU A 296 -29.10 14.44 -6.34
CA GLU A 296 -30.12 15.50 -6.41
C GLU A 296 -31.30 15.23 -5.46
N ASN A 297 -31.46 13.97 -5.07
CA ASN A 297 -32.55 13.53 -4.20
C ASN A 297 -32.10 13.38 -2.74
N PHE A 298 -30.86 12.96 -2.51
CA PHE A 298 -30.29 12.69 -1.18
C PHE A 298 -29.11 13.59 -0.88
N SER A 299 -29.06 14.12 0.35
CA SER A 299 -27.82 14.72 0.86
C SER A 299 -26.85 13.62 1.30
N GLY A 300 -25.54 13.91 1.25
CA GLY A 300 -24.51 12.96 1.66
C GLY A 300 -23.79 13.40 2.93
N ASP A 301 -23.52 12.46 3.85
CA ASP A 301 -22.57 12.59 4.97
C ASP A 301 -21.54 11.48 4.85
N ILE A 302 -20.29 11.84 4.59
CA ILE A 302 -19.21 10.92 4.25
C ILE A 302 -18.15 11.00 5.33
N GLY A 303 -18.01 9.96 6.13
CA GLY A 303 -16.98 9.84 7.17
C GLY A 303 -15.91 8.84 6.80
N ILE A 304 -14.66 9.27 6.74
CA ILE A 304 -13.51 8.40 6.47
C ILE A 304 -12.63 8.37 7.72
N PHE A 305 -12.45 7.19 8.29
CA PHE A 305 -11.71 6.96 9.53
C PHE A 305 -10.56 5.98 9.29
N ASP A 306 -9.54 6.00 10.14
CA ASP A 306 -8.59 4.89 10.19
C ASP A 306 -9.08 3.77 11.10
N SER A 307 -8.37 2.64 11.12
CA SER A 307 -8.66 1.50 12.00
C SER A 307 -8.62 1.81 13.51
N ASN A 308 -8.11 2.97 13.92
CA ASN A 308 -8.12 3.44 15.32
C ASN A 308 -9.25 4.45 15.57
N GLU A 309 -10.25 4.51 14.68
CA GLU A 309 -11.38 5.44 14.73
C GLU A 309 -10.98 6.93 14.62
N LYS A 310 -9.75 7.22 14.20
CA LYS A 310 -9.33 8.59 13.96
C LYS A 310 -9.97 9.08 12.67
N GLN A 311 -10.74 10.17 12.75
CA GLN A 311 -11.30 10.82 11.58
C GLN A 311 -10.18 11.37 10.68
N LEU A 312 -10.07 10.84 9.47
CA LEU A 312 -9.12 11.28 8.44
C LEU A 312 -9.72 12.40 7.58
N ALA A 313 -10.97 12.22 7.17
CA ALA A 313 -11.73 13.19 6.39
C ALA A 313 -13.23 13.07 6.71
N ARG A 314 -13.95 14.19 6.61
CA ARG A 314 -15.42 14.20 6.64
C ARG A 314 -15.93 15.14 5.57
N GLY A 315 -16.84 14.65 4.74
CA GLY A 315 -17.35 15.36 3.58
C GLY A 315 -18.87 15.43 3.60
N TYR A 316 -19.43 16.49 3.03
CA TYR A 316 -20.88 16.63 2.86
C TYR A 316 -21.26 16.92 1.41
N ILE A 317 -22.31 16.27 0.93
CA ILE A 317 -22.92 16.53 -0.38
C ILE A 317 -24.25 17.24 -0.14
N ASN A 318 -24.39 18.44 -0.71
CA ASN A 318 -25.66 19.16 -0.69
C ASN A 318 -26.49 18.74 -1.89
N LYS A 319 -27.70 18.22 -1.66
CA LYS A 319 -28.59 17.81 -2.74
C LYS A 319 -29.01 18.93 -3.70
N LEU A 320 -28.97 20.18 -3.24
CA LEU A 320 -29.22 21.36 -4.08
C LEU A 320 -28.04 21.70 -5.01
N ASN A 321 -26.87 21.10 -4.78
CA ASN A 321 -25.69 21.29 -5.62
C ASN A 321 -24.76 20.05 -5.54
N PRO A 322 -25.11 18.94 -6.19
CA PRO A 322 -24.38 17.68 -6.12
C PRO A 322 -23.19 17.62 -7.11
N THR A 323 -22.42 18.71 -7.21
CA THR A 323 -21.26 18.78 -8.10
C THR A 323 -19.97 18.33 -7.43
N LYS A 324 -19.87 18.47 -6.10
CA LYS A 324 -18.66 18.15 -5.33
C LYS A 324 -18.95 17.88 -3.87
N ILE A 325 -18.04 17.16 -3.23
CA ILE A 325 -18.05 16.96 -1.78
C ILE A 325 -17.39 18.17 -1.11
N LYS A 326 -18.02 18.66 -0.02
CA LYS A 326 -17.44 19.69 0.85
C LYS A 326 -16.71 19.01 2.01
N TRP A 327 -15.39 18.94 1.90
CA TRP A 327 -14.45 18.34 2.86
C TRP A 327 -14.06 19.23 4.03
#